data_AF-A0A2Z5PH76-F1
#
_entry.id   AF-A0A2Z5PH76-F1
#
_cell.length_a   1.000
_cell.length_b   1.000
_cell.length_c   1.000
_cell.angle_alpha   90.00
_cell.angle_beta   90.00
_cell.angle_gamma   90.00
#
_symmetry.space_group_name_H-M   'P 1'
#
loop_
_entity.id
_entity.type
_entity.pdbx_description
1 polymer ?
#
loop_
_entity_poly.entity_id
_entity_poly.type
_entity_poly.pdbx_seq_one_letter_code
_entity_poly.pdbx_strand_id
1 'polypeptide(L)'
;MKALALTGVGPYAISEIVKNHVKTLNLKNICNLLALESLNVGDFLFITNVSKEDVISGTEGLIVQVKNISINNQNGYSRSCDEIESIVGKVQVELLGYASCSNVVETGLMDPSVVILKAKSVYEL
;
A
#
# COMPACT_ATOMS: atom_id res chain seq x y z
N MET A 1 -10.95 11.67 4.61
CA MET A 1 -9.58 12.01 4.14
C MET A 1 -9.34 11.33 2.81
N LYS A 2 -8.77 12.01 1.80
CA LYS A 2 -8.38 11.40 0.52
C LYS A 2 -6.95 10.85 0.64
N ALA A 3 -6.71 9.62 0.21
CA ALA A 3 -5.39 9.00 0.26
C ALA A 3 -5.20 8.01 -0.90
N LEU A 4 -3.93 7.76 -1.24
CA LEU A 4 -3.56 6.64 -2.13
C LEU A 4 -3.68 5.32 -1.37
N ALA A 5 -4.06 4.26 -2.07
CA ALA A 5 -4.24 2.93 -1.51
C ALA A 5 -3.22 1.93 -2.06
N LEU A 6 -2.57 1.20 -1.16
CA LEU A 6 -1.86 -0.03 -1.47
C LEU A 6 -2.80 -1.21 -1.24
N THR A 7 -3.15 -1.87 -2.33
CA THR A 7 -4.12 -2.98 -2.36
C THR A 7 -3.40 -4.32 -2.52
N GLY A 8 -4.07 -5.40 -2.13
CA GLY A 8 -3.54 -6.76 -2.21
C GLY A 8 -2.33 -7.00 -1.32
N VAL A 9 -2.15 -6.19 -0.26
CA VAL A 9 -1.02 -6.33 0.65
C VAL A 9 -1.22 -7.56 1.52
N GLY A 10 -0.28 -8.50 1.47
CA GLY A 10 -0.41 -9.78 2.17
C GLY A 10 -0.74 -9.62 3.67
N PRO A 11 -1.61 -10.47 4.24
CA PRO A 11 -2.09 -10.31 5.62
C PRO A 11 -0.95 -10.35 6.65
N TYR A 12 0.12 -11.10 6.37
CA TYR A 12 1.33 -11.10 7.18
C TYR A 12 2.05 -9.75 7.22
N ALA A 13 2.09 -9.02 6.10
CA ALA A 13 2.69 -7.69 6.08
C ALA A 13 1.85 -6.69 6.89
N ILE A 14 0.52 -6.79 6.80
CA ILE A 14 -0.41 -5.97 7.59
C ILE A 14 -0.24 -6.23 9.10
N SER A 15 -0.20 -7.50 9.52
CA SER A 15 -0.01 -7.85 10.93
C SER A 15 1.34 -7.36 11.47
N GLU A 16 2.40 -7.41 10.65
CA GLU A 16 3.71 -6.88 11.00
C GLU A 16 3.74 -5.35 11.13
N ILE A 17 2.97 -4.60 10.33
CA ILE A 17 2.80 -3.15 10.51
C ILE A 17 2.11 -2.87 11.84
N VAL A 18 1.04 -3.60 12.16
CA VAL A 18 0.29 -3.47 13.41
C VAL A 18 1.18 -3.75 14.63
N LYS A 19 1.98 -4.82 14.56
CA LYS A 19 2.84 -5.24 15.66
C LYS A 19 4.02 -4.30 15.91
N ASN A 20 4.68 -3.87 14.85
CA ASN A 20 5.95 -3.14 14.97
C ASN A 20 5.78 -1.62 14.93
N HIS A 21 4.58 -1.12 14.62
CA HIS A 21 4.24 0.28 14.34
C HIS A 21 4.97 0.91 13.15
N VAL A 22 6.23 0.56 12.89
CA VAL A 22 7.02 0.99 11.74
C VAL A 22 7.50 -0.22 10.97
N LYS A 23 7.23 -0.28 9.66
CA LYS A 23 7.63 -1.41 8.82
C LYS A 23 7.99 -0.96 7.41
N THR A 24 9.01 -1.59 6.83
CA THR A 24 9.32 -1.45 5.40
C THR A 24 8.65 -2.56 4.61
N LEU A 25 7.84 -2.17 3.62
CA LEU A 25 7.19 -3.07 2.68
C LEU A 25 8.00 -3.13 1.38
N ASN A 26 8.13 -4.33 0.83
CA ASN A 26 8.69 -4.53 -0.52
C ASN A 26 7.54 -4.82 -1.48
N LEU A 27 7.30 -3.90 -2.42
CA LEU A 27 6.22 -3.93 -3.38
C LEU A 27 6.78 -4.30 -4.75
N LYS A 28 6.10 -5.23 -5.42
CA LYS A 28 6.41 -5.66 -6.81
C LYS A 28 5.21 -5.52 -7.74
N ASN A 29 4.02 -5.25 -7.19
CA ASN A 29 2.81 -5.05 -7.97
C ASN A 29 2.87 -3.68 -8.67
N ILE A 30 2.59 -3.64 -9.98
CA ILE A 30 2.75 -2.44 -10.79
C ILE A 30 1.87 -1.27 -10.34
N CYS A 31 0.61 -1.51 -9.95
CA CYS A 31 -0.29 -0.46 -9.47
C CYS A 31 0.25 0.16 -8.16
N ASN A 32 0.80 -0.67 -7.28
CA ASN A 32 1.40 -0.21 -6.04
C ASN A 32 2.73 0.54 -6.29
N LEU A 33 3.51 0.14 -7.30
CA LEU A 33 4.73 0.87 -7.70
C LEU A 33 4.39 2.26 -8.24
N LEU A 34 3.38 2.37 -9.11
CA LEU A 34 2.90 3.65 -9.64
C LEU A 34 2.35 4.56 -8.53
N ALA A 35 1.71 3.96 -7.51
CA ALA A 35 1.31 4.72 -6.31
C ALA A 35 2.52 5.30 -5.58
N LEU A 36 3.64 4.56 -5.47
CA LEU A 36 4.86 5.06 -4.83
C LEU A 36 5.49 6.25 -5.57
N GLU A 37 5.42 6.28 -6.90
CA GLU A 37 5.95 7.40 -7.69
C GLU A 37 5.20 8.72 -7.43
N SER A 38 3.94 8.63 -7.00
CA SER A 38 3.09 9.79 -6.71
C SER A 38 3.14 10.24 -5.24
N LEU A 39 3.91 9.55 -4.39
CA LEU A 39 3.97 9.80 -2.94
C LEU A 39 5.22 10.56 -2.54
N ASN A 40 5.09 11.34 -1.46
CA ASN A 40 6.18 11.97 -0.77
C ASN A 40 6.28 11.47 0.68
N VAL A 41 7.45 11.67 1.30
CA VAL A 41 7.61 11.43 2.74
C VAL A 41 6.69 12.38 3.51
N GLY A 42 5.94 11.83 4.46
CA GLY A 42 4.93 12.54 5.23
C GLY A 42 3.50 12.33 4.74
N ASP A 43 3.30 11.85 3.50
CA ASP A 43 1.97 11.55 2.96
C ASP A 43 1.30 10.38 3.68
N PHE A 44 -0.04 10.34 3.62
CA PHE A 44 -0.85 9.26 4.17
C PHE A 44 -1.22 8.23 3.11
N LEU A 45 -1.16 6.97 3.52
CA LEU A 45 -1.51 5.82 2.71
C LEU A 45 -2.62 5.01 3.39
N PHE A 46 -3.52 4.48 2.56
CA PHE A 46 -4.40 3.38 2.94
C PHE A 46 -3.75 2.05 2.59
N ILE A 47 -3.73 1.08 3.51
CA ILE A 47 -3.24 -0.26 3.24
C ILE A 47 -4.33 -1.28 3.52
N THR A 48 -4.60 -2.14 2.53
CA THR A 48 -5.57 -3.24 2.66
C THR A 48 -5.07 -4.51 1.99
N ASN A 49 -5.53 -5.66 2.48
CA ASN A 49 -5.27 -6.97 1.87
C ASN A 49 -6.22 -7.28 0.71
N VAL A 50 -7.29 -6.52 0.59
CA VAL A 50 -8.27 -6.64 -0.48
C VAL A 50 -7.63 -6.26 -1.81
N SER A 51 -7.94 -7.00 -2.87
CA SER A 51 -7.46 -6.73 -4.23
C SER A 51 -7.96 -5.35 -4.70
N LYS A 52 -7.37 -4.82 -5.79
CA LYS A 52 -7.74 -3.49 -6.29
C LYS A 52 -9.21 -3.43 -6.72
N GLU A 53 -9.64 -4.46 -7.41
CA GLU A 53 -10.98 -4.64 -7.97
C GLU A 53 -12.05 -4.88 -6.89
N ASP A 54 -11.66 -5.41 -5.73
CA ASP A 54 -12.57 -5.69 -4.62
C ASP A 54 -12.62 -4.55 -3.57
N VAL A 55 -11.88 -3.46 -3.76
CA VAL A 55 -11.99 -2.29 -2.88
C VAL A 55 -13.35 -1.62 -3.10
N ILE A 56 -14.18 -1.65 -2.07
CA ILE A 56 -15.52 -1.06 -2.07
C ILE A 56 -15.71 -0.15 -0.84
N SER A 57 -16.84 0.54 -0.82
CA SER A 57 -17.28 1.23 0.39
C SER A 57 -17.50 0.21 1.51
N GLY A 58 -16.92 0.45 2.68
CA GLY A 58 -16.86 -0.46 3.82
C GLY A 58 -15.52 -1.17 3.97
N THR A 59 -14.71 -1.31 2.91
CA THR A 59 -13.43 -2.03 2.96
C THR A 59 -12.53 -1.48 4.06
N GLU A 60 -12.12 -2.36 4.96
CA GLU A 60 -11.28 -2.00 6.10
C GLU A 60 -9.79 -2.05 5.75
N GLY A 61 -9.00 -1.28 6.49
CA GLY A 61 -7.57 -1.24 6.34
C GLY A 61 -6.89 -0.34 7.36
N LEU A 62 -5.61 -0.10 7.13
CA LEU A 62 -4.78 0.74 7.96
C LEU A 62 -4.61 2.12 7.32
N ILE A 63 -4.57 3.16 8.15
CA ILE A 63 -3.98 4.45 7.78
C ILE A 63 -2.54 4.44 8.30
N VAL A 64 -1.62 4.71 7.38
CA VAL A 64 -0.19 4.81 7.70
C VAL A 64 0.38 6.11 7.15
N GLN A 65 1.48 6.58 7.73
CA GLN A 65 2.27 7.68 7.19
C GLN A 65 3.52 7.14 6.50
N VAL A 66 3.87 7.70 5.35
CA VAL A 66 5.12 7.40 4.65
C VAL A 66 6.30 8.03 5.38
N LYS A 67 7.30 7.22 5.72
CA LYS A 67 8.56 7.67 6.33
C LYS A 67 9.74 7.63 5.36
N ASN A 68 9.72 6.72 4.39
CA ASN A 68 10.76 6.61 3.39
C ASN A 68 10.23 5.90 2.13
N ILE A 69 10.71 6.28 0.94
CA ILE A 69 10.40 5.65 -0.34
C ILE A 69 11.72 5.42 -1.09
N SER A 70 11.90 4.23 -1.64
CA SER A 70 13.00 3.95 -2.56
C SER A 70 12.53 2.94 -3.62
N ILE A 71 12.76 3.23 -4.90
CA ILE A 71 12.46 2.31 -6.00
C ILE A 71 13.79 1.89 -6.61
N ASN A 72 14.03 0.59 -6.72
CA ASN A 72 15.29 0.05 -7.22
C ASN A 72 15.04 -1.10 -8.21
N ASN A 73 15.94 -1.24 -9.18
CA ASN A 73 16.01 -2.43 -10.01
C ASN A 73 16.75 -3.55 -9.25
N GLN A 74 16.23 -4.76 -9.35
CA GLN A 74 16.83 -5.98 -8.83
C GLN A 74 17.03 -6.96 -9.97
N ASN A 75 18.30 -7.28 -10.22
CA ASN A 75 18.69 -8.32 -11.15
C ASN A 75 18.68 -9.67 -10.43
N GLY A 76 18.15 -10.68 -11.11
CA GLY A 76 18.09 -12.05 -10.65
C GLY A 76 18.43 -13.02 -11.75
N TYR A 77 18.67 -14.27 -11.35
CA TYR A 77 18.94 -15.39 -12.23
C TYR A 77 17.83 -16.42 -12.08
N SER A 78 17.38 -17.01 -13.18
CA SER A 78 16.45 -18.15 -13.15
C SER A 78 17.01 -19.30 -13.95
N ARG A 79 16.51 -20.52 -13.73
CA ARG A 79 16.93 -21.69 -14.52
C ARG A 79 16.64 -21.57 -16.02
N SER A 80 15.73 -20.67 -16.41
CA SER A 80 15.24 -20.53 -17.79
C SER A 80 15.66 -19.22 -18.47
N CYS A 81 16.33 -18.31 -17.76
CA CYS A 81 16.80 -17.03 -18.28
C CYS A 81 18.09 -16.64 -17.59
N ASP A 82 19.08 -16.31 -18.41
CA ASP A 82 20.41 -15.88 -17.98
C ASP A 82 20.34 -14.57 -17.18
N GLU A 83 19.36 -13.70 -17.46
CA GLU A 83 19.12 -12.48 -16.69
C GLU A 83 17.61 -12.21 -16.57
N ILE A 84 17.17 -11.84 -15.37
CA ILE A 84 15.82 -11.30 -15.10
C ILE A 84 16.00 -9.99 -14.34
N GLU A 85 15.54 -8.89 -14.92
CA GLU A 85 15.42 -7.62 -14.21
C GLU A 85 14.01 -7.47 -13.62
N SER A 86 13.92 -7.01 -12.37
CA SER A 86 12.65 -6.76 -11.69
C SER A 86 12.70 -5.46 -10.90
N ILE A 87 11.63 -4.66 -10.97
CA ILE A 87 11.53 -3.42 -10.21
C ILE A 87 10.94 -3.72 -8.83
N VAL A 88 11.58 -3.20 -7.78
CA VAL A 88 11.12 -3.34 -6.40
C VAL A 88 11.04 -1.97 -5.74
N GLY A 89 9.82 -1.60 -5.36
CA GLY A 89 9.54 -0.44 -4.54
C GLY A 89 9.62 -0.81 -3.08
N LYS A 90 10.36 -0.04 -2.29
CA LYS A 90 10.41 -0.15 -0.84
C LYS A 90 9.80 1.09 -0.24
N VAL A 91 8.82 0.91 0.63
CA VAL A 91 8.19 2.00 1.38
C VAL A 91 8.24 1.69 2.85
N GLN A 92 8.83 2.58 3.63
CA GLN A 92 8.76 2.53 5.09
C GLN A 92 7.55 3.32 5.53
N VAL A 93 6.70 2.69 6.33
CA VAL A 93 5.45 3.27 6.81
C VAL A 93 5.35 3.19 8.33
N GLU A 94 4.68 4.17 8.93
CA GLU A 94 4.30 4.20 10.34
C GLU A 94 2.78 4.08 10.48
N LEU A 95 2.31 3.17 11.32
CA LEU A 95 0.90 2.99 11.63
C LEU A 95 0.35 4.20 12.40
N LEU A 96 -0.74 4.78 11.89
CA LEU A 96 -1.50 5.81 12.60
C LEU A 96 -2.81 5.27 13.19
N GLY A 97 -3.42 4.29 12.54
CA GLY A 97 -4.65 3.66 13.04
C GLY A 97 -5.41 2.89 11.96
N TYR A 98 -6.68 2.62 12.25
CA TYR A 98 -7.58 1.87 11.37
C TYR A 98 -8.53 2.80 10.64
N ALA A 99 -8.94 2.40 9.44
CA ALA A 99 -9.94 3.11 8.67
C ALA A 99 -10.81 2.20 7.83
N SER A 100 -11.95 2.75 7.44
CA SER A 100 -12.83 2.15 6.44
C SER A 100 -12.89 3.05 5.21
N CYS A 101 -12.82 2.43 4.03
CA CYS A 101 -13.06 3.07 2.76
C CYS A 101 -14.53 3.51 2.69
N SER A 102 -14.77 4.78 2.38
CA SER A 102 -16.12 5.32 2.22
C SER A 102 -16.53 5.52 0.78
N ASN A 103 -15.55 5.71 -0.12
CA ASN A 103 -15.75 5.81 -1.55
C ASN A 103 -14.41 5.58 -2.28
N VAL A 104 -14.48 5.07 -3.51
CA VAL A 104 -13.34 4.90 -4.42
C VAL A 104 -13.48 5.95 -5.51
N VAL A 105 -12.48 6.81 -5.64
CA VAL A 105 -12.56 7.99 -6.53
C VAL A 105 -12.14 7.63 -7.94
N GLU A 106 -11.00 6.96 -8.08
CA GLU A 106 -10.34 6.70 -9.36
C GLU A 106 -9.64 5.35 -9.33
N THR A 107 -9.95 4.51 -10.33
CA THR A 107 -9.31 3.22 -10.58
C THR A 107 -9.38 2.91 -12.08
N GLY A 108 -8.54 3.56 -12.90
CA GLY A 108 -8.21 2.99 -14.21
C GLY A 108 -7.34 1.74 -14.05
N LEU A 109 -7.15 0.95 -15.11
CA LEU A 109 -6.43 -0.32 -15.03
C LEU A 109 -5.03 -0.17 -14.40
N MET A 110 -4.28 0.85 -14.85
CA MET A 110 -2.92 1.13 -14.37
C MET A 110 -2.84 2.28 -13.38
N ASP A 111 -3.94 2.99 -13.12
CA ASP A 111 -3.91 4.12 -12.20
C ASP A 111 -3.78 3.64 -10.75
N PRO A 112 -3.03 4.36 -9.91
CA PRO A 112 -2.99 4.04 -8.50
C PRO A 112 -4.38 4.27 -7.88
N SER A 113 -4.78 3.38 -6.98
CA SER A 113 -6.11 3.43 -6.37
C SER A 113 -6.22 4.60 -5.41
N VAL A 114 -7.21 5.47 -5.63
CA VAL A 114 -7.44 6.64 -4.78
C VAL A 114 -8.76 6.47 -4.02
N VAL A 115 -8.69 6.58 -2.70
CA VAL A 115 -9.81 6.28 -1.80
C VAL A 115 -10.12 7.43 -0.85
N ILE A 116 -11.40 7.56 -0.50
CA ILE A 116 -11.87 8.44 0.57
C ILE A 116 -12.06 7.61 1.82
N LEU A 117 -11.30 7.92 2.87
CA LEU A 117 -11.27 7.18 4.13
C LEU A 117 -12.07 7.89 5.22
N LYS A 118 -12.71 7.07 6.05
CA LYS A 118 -13.20 7.43 7.38
C LYS A 118 -12.32 6.71 8.41
N ALA A 119 -11.61 7.49 9.23
CA ALA A 119 -10.85 6.94 10.34
C ALA A 119 -11.81 6.28 11.34
N LYS A 120 -11.45 5.11 11.84
CA LYS A 120 -12.17 4.48 12.96
C LYS A 120 -11.57 4.99 14.26
N SER A 121 -12.42 5.56 15.12
CA SER A 121 -12.01 5.89 16.48
C SER A 121 -11.70 4.60 17.22
N VAL A 122 -10.60 4.57 17.98
CA VAL A 122 -10.21 3.44 18.84
C VAL A 122 -11.27 3.16 19.93
N TYR A 123 -12.21 4.10 20.13
CA TYR A 123 -13.27 4.03 21.14
C TYR A 123 -14.60 3.41 20.66
N GLU A 124 -14.70 2.90 19.44
CA GLU A 124 -15.89 2.20 18.94
C GLU A 124 -15.63 0.69 18.76
N LEU A 125 -15.14 0.04 19.82
CA LEU A 125 -15.09 -1.42 19.98
C LEU A 125 -16.16 -1.88 20.96
#